data_AF-A0A653QBZ5-F1
#
_entry.id   AF-A0A653QBZ5-F1
#
_cell.length_a   1.000
_cell.length_b   1.000
_cell.length_c   1.000
_cell.angle_alpha   90.00
_cell.angle_beta   90.00
_cell.angle_gamma   90.00
#
_symmetry.space_group_name_H-M   'P 1'
#
loop_
_entity.id
_entity.type
_entity.pdbx_description
1 polymer ?
#
loop_
_entity_poly.entity_id
_entity_poly.type
_entity_poly.pdbx_seq_one_letter_code
_entity_poly.pdbx_strand_id
1 'polypeptide(L)'
;METVNLDELVGVRVTGTDGRRVGRISALIAEDRGGDCVVCAVRIETHGFASRLLRWMAMALSPATFRRRLAQKPLDVAWDTLDWADMRQPRLREQAH
;
A
#
# COMPACT_ATOMS: atom_id res chain seq x y z
N MET A 1 -13.24 -1.49 22.07
CA MET A 1 -12.67 -0.37 21.30
C MET A 1 -11.18 -0.60 21.28
N GLU A 2 -10.61 -0.84 20.11
CA GLU A 2 -9.19 -1.15 19.96
C GLU A 2 -8.50 0.07 19.37
N THR A 3 -7.41 0.52 20.00
CA THR A 3 -6.66 1.69 19.55
C THR A 3 -5.66 1.23 18.49
N VAL A 4 -5.77 1.78 17.30
CA VAL A 4 -4.85 1.48 16.19
C VAL A 4 -3.85 2.61 16.05
N ASN A 5 -2.56 2.27 16.09
CA ASN A 5 -1.52 3.21 15.73
C ASN A 5 -1.36 3.23 14.20
N LEU A 6 -1.81 4.32 13.57
CA LEU A 6 -1.78 4.46 12.12
C LEU A 6 -0.35 4.44 11.56
N ASP A 7 0.63 4.91 12.33
CA ASP A 7 2.04 4.91 11.92
C ASP A 7 2.60 3.49 11.81
N GLU A 8 2.07 2.55 12.59
CA GLU A 8 2.47 1.14 12.55
C GLU A 8 1.92 0.39 11.33
N LEU A 9 0.89 0.93 10.67
CA LEU A 9 0.33 0.33 9.45
C LEU A 9 1.24 0.51 8.23
N VAL A 10 2.06 1.56 8.21
CA VAL A 10 2.97 1.81 7.09
C VAL A 10 4.07 0.74 7.06
N GLY A 11 4.23 0.11 5.91
CA GLY A 11 5.16 -1.00 5.70
C GLY A 11 4.56 -2.36 6.02
N VAL A 12 3.37 -2.45 6.62
CA VAL A 12 2.68 -3.74 6.85
C VAL A 12 2.43 -4.46 5.53
N ARG A 13 2.63 -5.77 5.53
CA ARG A 13 2.45 -6.61 4.34
C ARG A 13 0.97 -6.90 4.11
N VAL A 14 0.52 -6.71 2.88
CA VAL A 14 -0.82 -7.10 2.44
C VAL A 14 -0.72 -8.37 1.60
N THR A 15 -1.58 -9.35 1.90
CA THR A 15 -1.73 -10.59 1.12
C THR A 15 -3.12 -10.68 0.51
N GLY A 16 -3.29 -11.46 -0.56
CA GLY A 16 -4.60 -11.81 -1.09
C GLY A 16 -5.29 -12.86 -0.22
N THR A 17 -6.56 -13.10 -0.48
CA THR A 17 -7.32 -14.23 0.08
C THR A 17 -6.71 -15.59 -0.27
N ASP A 18 -6.03 -15.68 -1.41
CA ASP A 18 -5.26 -16.83 -1.87
C ASP A 18 -3.89 -16.99 -1.17
N GLY A 19 -3.56 -16.09 -0.24
CA GLY A 19 -2.28 -16.08 0.48
C GLY A 19 -1.11 -15.50 -0.31
N ARG A 20 -1.29 -15.10 -1.58
CA ARG A 20 -0.23 -14.47 -2.37
C ARG A 20 0.05 -13.06 -1.87
N ARG A 21 1.30 -12.61 -1.98
CA ARG A 21 1.67 -11.26 -1.58
C ARG A 21 1.17 -10.23 -2.60
N VAL A 22 0.37 -9.27 -2.13
CA VAL A 22 -0.09 -8.11 -2.93
C VAL A 22 0.94 -6.98 -2.85
N GLY A 23 1.44 -6.67 -1.65
CA GLY A 23 2.42 -5.60 -1.48
C GLY A 23 2.64 -5.22 -0.02
N ARG A 24 2.97 -3.95 0.22
CA ARG A 24 3.02 -3.33 1.55
C ARG A 24 2.26 -2.02 1.53
N ILE A 25 1.59 -1.69 2.63
CA ILE A 25 0.95 -0.38 2.81
C ILE A 25 2.05 0.69 2.76
N SER A 26 1.94 1.67 1.87
CA SER A 26 2.88 2.80 1.77
C SER A 26 2.28 4.11 2.25
N ALA A 27 0.95 4.24 2.23
CA ALA A 27 0.25 5.41 2.75
C ALA A 27 -1.21 5.07 3.10
N LEU A 28 -1.77 5.91 3.98
CA LEU A 28 -3.21 5.99 4.24
C LEU A 28 -3.76 7.21 3.48
N ILE A 29 -4.93 7.06 2.88
CA ILE A 29 -5.64 8.12 2.16
C ILE A 29 -6.87 8.46 2.97
N ALA A 30 -6.96 9.72 3.41
CA ALA A 30 -8.06 10.21 4.20
C ALA A 30 -8.74 11.41 3.52
N GLU A 31 -10.02 11.57 3.81
CA GLU A 31 -10.85 12.68 3.36
C GLU A 31 -11.34 13.48 4.57
N ASP A 32 -11.46 14.79 4.42
CA ASP A 32 -12.20 15.61 5.38
C ASP A 32 -13.70 15.34 5.21
N ARG A 33 -14.35 14.96 6.31
CA ARG A 33 -15.80 14.76 6.38
C ARG A 33 -16.34 15.54 7.57
N GLY A 34 -16.61 16.82 7.34
CA GLY A 34 -17.25 17.68 8.34
C GLY A 34 -16.29 18.08 9.46
N GLY A 35 -15.01 18.26 9.15
CA GLY A 35 -13.97 18.58 10.13
C GLY A 35 -13.29 17.35 10.76
N ASP A 36 -13.79 16.15 10.46
CA ASP A 36 -13.15 14.89 10.82
C ASP A 36 -12.31 14.35 9.66
N CYS A 37 -11.10 13.86 9.96
CA CYS A 37 -10.25 13.20 8.97
C CYS A 37 -10.54 11.69 8.97
N VAL A 38 -11.19 11.19 7.92
CA VAL A 38 -11.64 9.80 7.83
C VAL A 38 -10.80 9.04 6.81
N VAL A 39 -10.18 7.94 7.22
CA VAL A 39 -9.41 7.08 6.31
C VAL A 39 -10.37 6.34 5.37
N CYS A 40 -10.23 6.55 4.07
CA CYS A 40 -11.11 5.98 3.04
C CYS A 40 -10.40 4.91 2.20
N ALA A 41 -9.07 4.95 2.11
CA ALA A 41 -8.30 4.01 1.32
C ALA A 41 -6.87 3.85 1.85
N VAL A 42 -6.19 2.82 1.38
CA VAL A 42 -4.75 2.63 1.59
C VAL A 42 -4.05 2.49 0.25
N ARG A 43 -2.83 3.01 0.18
CA ARG A 43 -1.95 2.81 -0.97
C ARG A 43 -1.05 1.61 -0.71
N ILE A 44 -1.00 0.68 -1.66
CA ILE A 44 -0.19 -0.54 -1.59
C ILE A 44 0.88 -0.48 -2.69
N GLU A 45 2.12 -0.75 -2.30
CA GLU A 45 3.27 -0.85 -3.21
C GLU A 45 3.92 -2.24 -3.12
N THR A 46 4.21 -2.84 -4.26
CA THR A 46 4.89 -4.14 -4.39
C THR A 46 6.37 -4.05 -3.97
N HIS A 47 7.01 -2.91 -4.24
CA HIS A 47 8.37 -2.59 -3.82
C HIS A 47 8.32 -1.53 -2.72
N GLY A 48 8.49 -1.95 -1.45
CA GLY A 48 8.50 -1.05 -0.30
C GLY A 48 9.53 0.09 -0.43
N PHE A 49 9.44 1.06 0.49
CA PHE A 49 10.21 2.33 0.60
C PHE A 49 11.68 2.37 0.08
N ALA A 50 12.37 1.24 -0.02
CA ALA A 50 13.61 1.10 -0.79
C ALA A 50 13.48 1.65 -2.22
N SER A 51 12.28 1.61 -2.82
CA SER A 51 12.01 2.16 -4.14
C SER A 51 12.20 3.68 -4.24
N ARG A 52 12.26 4.46 -3.14
CA ARG A 52 12.57 5.91 -3.23
C ARG A 52 14.07 6.15 -3.46
N LEU A 53 14.92 5.54 -2.64
CA LEU A 53 16.39 5.60 -2.79
C LEU A 53 16.88 4.86 -4.04
N LEU A 54 16.37 3.65 -4.31
CA LEU A 54 16.70 2.91 -5.54
C LEU A 54 16.17 3.60 -6.81
N ARG A 55 15.04 4.30 -6.77
CA ARG A 55 14.54 5.07 -7.93
C ARG A 55 15.39 6.30 -8.20
N TRP A 56 15.91 6.95 -7.15
CA TRP A 56 16.91 8.01 -7.28
C TRP A 56 18.23 7.47 -7.88
N MET A 57 18.77 6.37 -7.35
CA MET A 57 19.97 5.73 -7.90
C MET A 57 19.78 5.16 -9.32
N ALA A 58 18.62 4.55 -9.61
CA ALA A 58 18.32 3.97 -10.92
C ALA A 58 17.99 5.05 -11.97
N MET A 59 17.43 6.20 -11.58
CA MET A 59 17.32 7.37 -12.46
C MET A 59 18.69 7.89 -12.89
N ALA A 60 19.67 7.84 -11.99
CA ALA A 60 21.04 8.27 -12.27
C ALA A 60 21.85 7.28 -13.14
N LEU A 61 21.50 5.99 -13.16
CA LEU A 61 22.40 4.93 -13.67
C LEU A 61 21.80 3.92 -14.67
N SER A 62 20.51 3.97 -15.06
CA SER A 62 19.90 2.86 -15.83
C SER A 62 19.21 3.24 -17.16
N PRO A 63 19.30 2.39 -18.21
CA PRO A 63 18.60 2.57 -19.48
C PRO A 63 17.08 2.48 -19.35
N ALA A 64 16.36 3.05 -20.32
CA ALA A 64 14.90 3.25 -20.32
C ALA A 64 14.04 2.00 -20.02
N THR A 65 14.55 0.79 -20.25
CA THR A 65 13.88 -0.49 -19.96
C THR A 65 13.77 -0.79 -18.46
N PHE A 66 14.69 -0.33 -17.62
CA PHE A 66 14.63 -0.53 -16.15
C PHE A 66 13.59 0.41 -15.50
N ARG A 67 13.35 1.58 -16.09
CA ARG A 67 12.35 2.55 -15.63
C ARG A 67 10.93 2.01 -15.70
N ARG A 68 10.62 1.16 -16.70
CA ARG A 68 9.29 0.53 -16.84
C ARG A 68 8.98 -0.51 -15.76
N ARG A 69 9.98 -1.28 -15.29
CA ARG A 69 9.80 -2.23 -14.18
C ARG A 69 9.58 -1.53 -12.83
N LEU A 70 10.20 -0.38 -12.61
CA LEU A 70 10.03 0.46 -11.42
C LEU A 70 8.74 1.29 -11.42
N ALA A 71 8.03 1.34 -12.55
CA ALA A 71 6.78 2.06 -12.72
C ALA A 71 5.55 1.17 -12.50
N GLN A 72 5.64 0.15 -11.63
CA GLN A 72 4.41 -0.47 -11.14
C GLN A 72 3.62 0.60 -10.39
N LYS A 73 2.45 0.93 -10.94
CA LYS A 73 1.58 1.98 -10.41
C LYS A 73 1.19 1.57 -8.99
N PRO A 74 1.32 2.46 -7.99
CA PRO A 74 0.79 2.19 -6.66
C PRO A 74 -0.69 1.84 -6.78
N LEU A 75 -1.11 0.83 -6.01
CA LEU A 75 -2.48 0.35 -6.00
C LEU A 75 -3.20 1.01 -4.83
N ASP A 76 -4.14 1.90 -5.12
CA ASP A 76 -5.02 2.46 -4.10
C ASP A 76 -6.20 1.52 -3.92
N VAL A 77 -6.43 1.11 -2.68
CA VAL A 77 -7.45 0.13 -2.32
C VAL A 77 -8.37 0.74 -1.26
N ALA A 78 -9.68 0.65 -1.49
CA ALA A 78 -10.68 1.14 -0.54
C ALA A 78 -10.55 0.43 0.80
N TRP A 79 -10.68 1.18 1.89
CA TRP A 79 -10.49 0.69 3.26
C TRP A 79 -11.34 -0.55 3.56
N ASP A 80 -12.59 -0.57 3.07
CA ASP A 80 -13.56 -1.65 3.32
C ASP A 80 -13.28 -2.95 2.54
N THR A 81 -12.39 -2.90 1.54
CA THR A 81 -12.00 -4.08 0.78
C THR A 81 -10.82 -4.83 1.41
N LEU A 82 -10.20 -4.25 2.44
CA LEU A 82 -9.22 -4.94 3.26
C LEU A 82 -9.91 -5.63 4.44
N ASP A 83 -9.52 -6.88 4.64
CA ASP A 83 -9.83 -7.62 5.84
C ASP A 83 -8.81 -7.26 6.93
N TRP A 84 -9.28 -6.55 7.94
CA TRP A 84 -8.49 -6.03 9.06
C TRP A 84 -8.48 -6.94 10.30
N ALA A 85 -8.98 -8.17 10.17
CA ALA A 85 -9.04 -9.14 11.27
C ALA A 85 -7.67 -9.40 11.93
N ASP A 86 -6.58 -9.29 11.16
CA ASP A 86 -5.21 -9.23 11.67
C ASP A 86 -4.50 -7.99 11.08
N MET A 87 -4.30 -6.97 11.91
CA MET A 87 -3.67 -5.71 11.50
C MET A 87 -2.19 -5.86 11.10
N ARG A 88 -1.52 -6.96 11.50
CA ARG A 88 -0.13 -7.24 11.11
C ARG A 88 -0.05 -7.95 9.77
N GLN A 89 -1.16 -8.54 9.31
CA GLN A 89 -1.26 -9.23 8.04
C GLN A 89 -2.64 -9.02 7.39
N PRO A 90 -3.01 -7.77 7.07
CA PRO A 90 -4.28 -7.46 6.43
C PRO A 90 -4.38 -8.13 5.06
N ARG A 91 -5.59 -8.54 4.71
CA ARG A 91 -5.83 -9.30 3.47
C ARG A 91 -6.69 -8.52 2.50
N LEU A 92 -6.26 -8.42 1.26
CA LEU A 92 -7.09 -7.86 0.20
C LEU A 92 -8.16 -8.88 -0.18
N ARG A 93 -9.42 -8.53 0.07
CA ARG A 93 -10.57 -9.28 -0.46
C ARG A 93 -10.55 -9.08 -1.98
N GLU A 94 -10.56 -10.17 -2.75
CA GLU A 94 -10.53 -10.10 -4.22
C GLU A 94 -11.56 -9.07 -4.72
N GLN A 95 -11.10 -8.07 -5.48
CA GLN A 95 -12.01 -7.21 -6.22
C GLN A 95 -12.61 -8.05 -7.35
N ALA A 96 -13.93 -8.23 -7.36
CA ALA A 96 -14.63 -8.68 -8.56
C ALA A 96 -14.28 -7.70 -9.69
N HIS A 97 -13.70 -8.27 -10.75
CA HIS A 97 -13.09 -7.58 -11.88
C HIS A 97 -14.09 -6.82 -12.75
#